data_AF-A0A2K8PG63-F1
#
_entry.id   AF-A0A2K8PG63-F1
#
_cell.length_a   1.000
_cell.length_b   1.000
_cell.length_c   1.000
_cell.angle_alpha   90.00
_cell.angle_beta   90.00
_cell.angle_gamma   90.00
#
_symmetry.space_group_name_H-M   'P 1'
#
loop_
_entity.id
_entity.type
_entity.pdbx_description
1 polymer ?
#
loop_
_entity_poly.entity_id
_entity_poly.type
_entity_poly.pdbx_seq_one_letter_code
_entity_poly.pdbx_strand_id
1 'polypeptide(L)'
;MCVPVTLLTATGFTILELVREQTGTAGFLVGLGLALLPVPPLMAAFRWLGRAAPAPWRQLMFCFGWGACTAALIAILANSFATEWIAAATTDPFDADRFGSVAIAPVVEESAKAAALLLVFAFRRRQFTGPADGFVLAGFTATGFACTENVLYLGNAFEEDLAKGTGVLDSVTAATFFVRAVLSPFAHPLFTVLTGLGFGMAAVGAGRVRGAGPPLLGLGLAMGLHALWNGSSHFGEYGFYAVYGCVMVPAFALLLGLAVRIRRHRLRAVAAELSVYARAGWLGPAEVPALASMPARSLARALARRSGGRPAARAVSRYAADAAALALLRRHTRQSAAPDREFAVRERELLDRLWLRRATAGPVLARAAVLEELLPPWYDPLAGPHTPQPPQATREPLATLPSQAFARPPAPTTPAQAPTPTPSATAVPSPRTPALSASVRP
;
A
#
# COMPACT_ATOMS: atom_id res chain seq x y z
N MET A 1 21.30 11.63 3.34
CA MET A 1 19.85 11.91 3.51
C MET A 1 19.52 13.41 3.43
N CYS A 2 20.50 14.31 3.49
CA CYS A 2 20.29 15.72 3.81
C CYS A 2 19.42 16.48 2.81
N VAL A 3 19.72 16.40 1.50
CA VAL A 3 19.04 17.19 0.44
C VAL A 3 17.51 17.30 0.56
N PRO A 4 16.71 16.22 0.61
CA PRO A 4 15.26 16.33 0.76
C PRO A 4 14.80 16.82 2.14
N VAL A 5 15.63 16.75 3.18
CA VAL A 5 15.33 17.38 4.48
C VAL A 5 15.60 18.87 4.39
N THR A 6 16.77 19.28 3.91
CA THR A 6 17.14 20.68 3.71
C THR A 6 16.14 21.42 2.82
N LEU A 7 15.69 20.80 1.72
CA LEU A 7 14.66 21.37 0.84
C LEU A 7 13.32 21.55 1.55
N LEU A 8 12.86 20.56 2.32
CA LEU A 8 11.59 20.63 3.06
C LEU A 8 11.66 21.59 4.25
N THR A 9 12.82 21.75 4.89
CA THR A 9 13.04 22.74 5.95
C THR A 9 13.10 24.16 5.38
N ALA A 10 13.81 24.38 4.27
CA ALA A 10 13.88 25.69 3.62
C ALA A 10 12.51 26.11 3.07
N THR A 11 11.88 25.29 2.22
CA THR A 11 10.54 25.60 1.69
C THR A 11 9.48 25.63 2.79
N GLY A 12 9.65 24.88 3.88
CA GLY A 12 8.79 24.91 5.06
C GLY A 12 8.91 26.20 5.87
N PHE A 13 10.13 26.74 6.04
CA PHE A 13 10.30 28.05 6.69
C PHE A 13 9.71 29.17 5.82
N THR A 14 10.04 29.19 4.52
CA THR A 14 9.54 30.21 3.59
C THR A 14 8.01 30.22 3.49
N ILE A 15 7.34 29.06 3.41
CA ILE A 15 5.88 29.04 3.31
C ILE A 15 5.18 29.47 4.60
N LEU A 16 5.76 29.16 5.77
CA LEU A 16 5.16 29.54 7.05
C LEU A 16 5.27 31.04 7.29
N GLU A 17 6.39 31.67 6.93
CA GLU A 17 6.51 33.13 7.03
C GLU A 17 5.66 33.83 5.97
N LEU A 18 5.65 33.36 4.70
CA LEU A 18 4.82 33.93 3.64
C LEU A 18 3.32 33.88 3.96
N VAL A 19 2.83 32.76 4.51
CA VAL A 19 1.43 32.65 4.95
C VAL A 19 1.18 33.55 6.17
N ARG A 20 2.11 33.67 7.11
CA ARG A 20 2.00 34.58 8.27
C ARG A 20 2.02 36.07 7.88
N GLU A 21 2.75 36.44 6.82
CA GLU A 21 2.72 37.78 6.24
C GLU A 21 1.36 38.08 5.58
N GLN A 22 0.78 37.09 4.88
CA GLN A 22 -0.52 37.25 4.21
C GLN A 22 -1.72 37.23 5.19
N THR A 23 -1.74 36.32 6.17
CA THR A 23 -2.87 36.13 7.11
C THR A 23 -2.75 36.93 8.41
N GLY A 24 -1.72 37.75 8.56
CA GLY A 24 -1.33 38.28 9.87
C GLY A 24 -0.91 37.19 10.88
N THR A 25 -0.44 37.59 12.06
CA THR A 25 0.03 36.62 13.07
C THR A 25 -1.12 36.00 13.88
N ALA A 26 -2.28 36.67 14.02
CA ALA A 26 -3.44 36.09 14.70
C ALA A 26 -4.18 35.09 13.79
N GLY A 27 -4.52 35.52 12.57
CA GLY A 27 -5.08 34.67 11.52
C GLY A 27 -4.21 33.45 11.22
N PHE A 28 -2.87 33.60 11.17
CA PHE A 28 -1.96 32.46 11.01
C PHE A 28 -2.15 31.39 12.11
N LEU A 29 -2.20 31.80 13.39
CA LEU A 29 -2.31 30.86 14.51
C LEU A 29 -3.68 30.20 14.58
N VAL A 30 -4.76 30.95 14.32
CA VAL A 30 -6.14 30.42 14.27
C VAL A 30 -6.30 29.48 13.08
N GLY A 31 -5.88 29.91 11.89
CA GLY A 31 -5.91 29.13 10.66
C GLY A 31 -5.11 27.83 10.79
N LEU A 32 -3.92 27.87 11.41
CA LEU A 32 -3.11 26.69 11.68
C LEU A 32 -3.80 25.72 12.66
N GLY A 33 -4.37 26.24 13.74
CA GLY A 33 -5.12 25.42 14.71
C GLY A 33 -6.31 24.69 14.08
N LEU A 34 -7.09 25.39 13.25
CA LEU A 34 -8.26 24.83 12.56
C LEU A 34 -7.87 23.89 11.40
N ALA A 35 -6.88 24.26 10.59
CA ALA A 35 -6.42 23.46 9.44
C ALA A 35 -5.83 22.10 9.83
N LEU A 36 -5.23 22.00 11.03
CA LEU A 36 -4.69 20.75 11.55
C LEU A 36 -5.77 19.74 11.98
N LEU A 37 -7.01 20.17 12.23
CA LEU A 37 -8.10 19.30 12.70
C LEU A 37 -8.46 18.16 11.72
N PRO A 38 -8.69 18.40 10.40
CA PRO A 38 -8.97 17.32 9.44
C PRO A 38 -7.74 16.46 9.09
N VAL A 39 -6.51 16.88 9.39
CA VAL A 39 -5.28 16.19 8.95
C VAL A 39 -5.12 14.78 9.54
N PRO A 40 -5.20 14.56 10.88
CA PRO A 40 -5.13 13.22 11.46
C PRO A 40 -6.15 12.19 10.93
N PRO A 41 -7.47 12.50 10.81
CA PRO A 41 -8.42 11.53 10.26
C PRO A 41 -8.19 11.24 8.76
N LEU A 42 -7.82 12.24 7.95
CA LEU A 42 -7.45 12.03 6.53
C LEU A 42 -6.23 11.10 6.42
N MET A 43 -5.15 11.40 7.13
CA MET A 43 -3.95 10.55 7.18
C MET A 43 -4.29 9.13 7.67
N ALA A 44 -5.17 8.99 8.67
CA ALA A 44 -5.62 7.71 9.17
C ALA A 44 -6.41 6.90 8.13
N ALA A 45 -7.27 7.54 7.32
CA ALA A 45 -8.04 6.91 6.26
C ALA A 45 -7.14 6.36 5.15
N PHE A 46 -6.23 7.17 4.58
CA PHE A 46 -5.25 6.70 3.60
C PHE A 46 -4.33 5.61 4.19
N ARG A 47 -3.93 5.75 5.46
CA ARG A 47 -3.10 4.77 6.16
C ARG A 47 -3.83 3.45 6.46
N TRP A 48 -5.16 3.46 6.60
CA TRP A 48 -6.04 2.29 6.73
C TRP A 48 -6.25 1.55 5.40
N LEU A 49 -6.31 2.30 4.30
CA LEU A 49 -6.41 1.74 2.96
C LEU A 49 -5.13 0.97 2.60
N GLY A 50 -3.96 1.61 2.75
CA GLY A 50 -2.64 1.00 2.54
C GLY A 50 -2.25 -0.07 3.57
N ARG A 51 -3.10 -0.39 4.54
CA ARG A 51 -2.79 -1.29 5.68
C ARG A 51 -2.60 -2.77 5.28
N ALA A 52 -2.96 -3.15 4.05
CA ALA A 52 -2.74 -4.48 3.49
C ALA A 52 -1.25 -4.82 3.29
N ALA A 53 -0.46 -3.85 2.83
CA ALA A 53 1.01 -3.90 2.82
C ALA A 53 1.51 -2.45 2.98
N PRO A 54 1.96 -2.06 4.18
CA PRO A 54 2.12 -0.64 4.53
C PRO A 54 3.39 -0.01 3.97
N ALA A 55 3.24 1.13 3.29
CA ALA A 55 4.37 1.99 2.93
C ALA A 55 5.14 2.47 4.19
N PRO A 56 6.48 2.60 4.14
CA PRO A 56 7.30 3.17 5.20
C PRO A 56 6.86 4.58 5.60
N TRP A 57 6.75 4.86 6.90
CA TRP A 57 6.37 6.18 7.40
C TRP A 57 7.24 7.31 6.86
N ARG A 58 8.55 7.10 6.69
CA ARG A 58 9.46 8.12 6.12
C ARG A 58 9.09 8.55 4.69
N GLN A 59 8.45 7.68 3.92
CA GLN A 59 7.97 7.95 2.56
C GLN A 59 6.64 8.74 2.61
N LEU A 60 5.73 8.35 3.51
CA LEU A 60 4.47 9.04 3.76
C LEU A 60 4.67 10.46 4.30
N MET A 61 5.62 10.66 5.22
CA MET A 61 5.96 11.99 5.75
C MET A 61 6.70 12.85 4.73
N PHE A 62 7.48 12.27 3.82
CA PHE A 62 8.04 13.01 2.69
C PHE A 62 6.94 13.51 1.75
N CYS A 63 5.96 12.65 1.38
CA CYS A 63 4.82 13.07 0.57
C CYS A 63 4.00 14.18 1.24
N PHE A 64 3.63 14.01 2.51
CA PHE A 64 2.92 15.03 3.29
C PHE A 64 3.70 16.35 3.38
N GLY A 65 4.98 16.29 3.78
CA GLY A 65 5.83 17.49 3.88
C GLY A 65 6.07 18.17 2.54
N TRP A 66 6.21 17.42 1.44
CA TRP A 66 6.27 18.00 0.10
C TRP A 66 4.98 18.74 -0.24
N GLY A 67 3.82 18.16 0.07
CA GLY A 67 2.52 18.83 -0.09
C GLY A 67 2.45 20.15 0.67
N ALA A 68 2.71 20.09 1.98
CA ALA A 68 2.58 21.22 2.89
C ALA A 68 3.62 22.33 2.68
N CYS A 69 4.87 21.97 2.35
CA CYS A 69 5.95 22.92 2.16
C CYS A 69 6.12 23.29 0.68
N THR A 70 6.68 22.36 -0.10
CA THR A 70 7.20 22.65 -1.44
C THR A 70 6.10 22.89 -2.48
N ALA A 71 5.04 22.07 -2.47
CA ALA A 71 3.95 22.22 -3.43
C ALA A 71 3.07 23.44 -3.13
N ALA A 72 2.78 23.72 -1.85
CA ALA A 72 2.08 24.94 -1.43
C ALA A 72 2.89 26.21 -1.80
N LEU A 73 4.21 26.22 -1.56
CA LEU A 73 5.05 27.35 -1.94
C LEU A 73 5.12 27.57 -3.45
N ILE A 74 5.24 26.49 -4.25
CA ILE A 74 5.17 26.58 -5.72
C ILE A 74 3.81 27.15 -6.16
N ALA A 75 2.71 26.73 -5.54
CA ALA A 75 1.37 27.20 -5.87
C ALA A 75 1.18 28.69 -5.56
N ILE A 76 1.52 29.16 -4.35
CA ILE A 76 1.37 30.59 -4.01
C ILE A 76 2.24 31.45 -4.93
N LEU A 77 3.53 31.13 -5.09
CA LEU A 77 4.44 31.93 -5.93
C LEU A 77 4.00 31.99 -7.40
N ALA A 78 3.55 30.87 -7.97
CA ALA A 78 3.09 30.84 -9.36
C ALA A 78 1.70 31.47 -9.54
N ASN A 79 0.82 31.40 -8.55
CA ASN A 79 -0.46 32.11 -8.58
C ASN A 79 -0.25 33.62 -8.49
N SER A 80 0.59 34.11 -7.56
CA SER A 80 0.96 35.53 -7.49
C SER A 80 1.58 36.04 -8.80
N PHE A 81 2.55 35.30 -9.36
CA PHE A 81 3.15 35.65 -10.65
C PHE A 81 2.12 35.64 -11.80
N ALA A 82 1.15 34.71 -11.80
CA ALA A 82 0.09 34.69 -12.79
C ALA A 82 -0.84 35.91 -12.65
N THR A 83 -1.25 36.28 -11.43
CA THR A 83 -2.06 37.48 -11.17
C THR A 83 -1.32 38.75 -11.62
N GLU A 84 -0.04 38.91 -11.27
CA GLU A 84 0.80 40.02 -11.72
C GLU A 84 0.94 40.07 -13.24
N TRP A 85 1.22 38.94 -13.88
CA TRP A 85 1.41 38.87 -15.33
C TRP A 85 0.13 39.16 -16.11
N ILE A 86 -1.03 38.65 -15.69
CA ILE A 86 -2.30 38.92 -16.37
C ILE A 86 -2.75 40.37 -16.12
N ALA A 87 -2.55 40.92 -14.92
CA ALA A 87 -2.81 42.33 -14.62
C ALA A 87 -1.92 43.29 -15.44
N ALA A 88 -0.71 42.87 -15.80
CA ALA A 88 0.17 43.62 -16.72
C ALA A 88 -0.19 43.43 -18.20
N ALA A 89 -1.00 42.42 -18.56
CA ALA A 89 -1.29 42.03 -19.94
C ALA A 89 -2.75 42.25 -20.39
N THR A 90 -3.65 42.64 -19.48
CA THR A 90 -5.09 42.78 -19.75
C THR A 90 -5.68 44.06 -19.15
N THR A 91 -6.77 44.55 -19.74
CA THR A 91 -7.47 45.77 -19.31
C THR A 91 -8.73 45.47 -18.47
N ASP A 92 -9.11 44.20 -18.32
CA ASP A 92 -10.24 43.76 -17.50
C ASP A 92 -9.75 42.78 -16.41
N PRO A 93 -9.68 43.22 -15.13
CA PRO A 93 -9.24 42.37 -14.03
C PRO A 93 -10.17 41.17 -13.73
N PHE A 94 -11.41 41.16 -14.21
CA PHE A 94 -12.42 40.19 -13.79
C PHE A 94 -12.29 38.86 -14.53
N ASP A 95 -12.02 38.89 -15.84
CA ASP A 95 -11.68 37.68 -16.61
C ASP A 95 -10.26 37.17 -16.26
N ALA A 96 -9.36 38.06 -15.83
CA ALA A 96 -8.01 37.72 -15.41
C ALA A 96 -7.96 36.77 -14.21
N ASP A 97 -8.59 37.15 -13.09
CA ASP A 97 -8.63 36.34 -11.87
C ASP A 97 -9.38 35.01 -12.08
N ARG A 98 -10.45 35.05 -12.88
CA ARG A 98 -11.21 33.86 -13.29
C ARG A 98 -10.36 32.87 -14.09
N PHE A 99 -9.55 33.34 -15.05
CA PHE A 99 -8.68 32.44 -15.81
C PHE A 99 -7.54 31.89 -14.94
N GLY A 100 -6.96 32.71 -14.07
CA GLY A 100 -5.94 32.30 -13.10
C GLY A 100 -6.42 31.19 -12.16
N SER A 101 -7.52 31.44 -11.45
CA SER A 101 -8.08 30.53 -10.43
C SER A 101 -8.68 29.23 -11.00
N VAL A 102 -9.31 29.27 -12.18
CA VAL A 102 -9.99 28.12 -12.79
C VAL A 102 -9.08 27.28 -13.69
N ALA A 103 -8.12 27.89 -14.41
CA ALA A 103 -7.27 27.16 -15.36
C ALA A 103 -5.81 27.02 -14.88
N ILE A 104 -5.17 28.09 -14.41
CA ILE A 104 -3.74 28.09 -14.10
C ILE A 104 -3.46 27.39 -12.76
N ALA A 105 -4.14 27.78 -11.69
CA ALA A 105 -3.90 27.24 -10.35
C ALA A 105 -4.04 25.69 -10.29
N PRO A 106 -5.10 25.06 -10.86
CA PRO A 106 -5.19 23.60 -10.91
C PRO A 106 -4.05 22.90 -11.66
N VAL A 107 -3.53 23.51 -12.73
CA VAL A 107 -2.41 22.99 -13.52
C VAL A 107 -1.09 23.08 -12.74
N VAL A 108 -0.82 24.23 -12.13
CA VAL A 108 0.35 24.46 -11.25
C VAL A 108 0.31 23.49 -10.08
N GLU A 109 -0.78 23.48 -9.33
CA GLU A 109 -0.90 22.75 -8.07
C GLU A 109 -0.82 21.24 -8.25
N GLU A 110 -1.61 20.65 -9.16
CA GLU A 110 -1.58 19.20 -9.35
C GLU A 110 -0.25 18.75 -9.95
N SER A 111 0.45 19.59 -10.72
CA SER A 111 1.84 19.34 -11.13
C SER A 111 2.82 19.38 -9.95
N ALA A 112 2.70 20.38 -9.07
CA ALA A 112 3.55 20.51 -7.88
C ALA A 112 3.33 19.37 -6.88
N LYS A 113 2.08 18.91 -6.71
CA LYS A 113 1.71 17.71 -5.94
C LYS A 113 2.22 16.43 -6.64
N ALA A 114 2.12 16.34 -7.98
CA ALA A 114 2.62 15.21 -8.76
C ALA A 114 4.15 15.05 -8.69
N ALA A 115 4.91 16.14 -8.54
CA ALA A 115 6.36 16.10 -8.39
C ALA A 115 6.81 15.22 -7.20
N ALA A 116 6.06 15.23 -6.08
CA ALA A 116 6.30 14.31 -4.96
C ALA A 116 6.26 12.84 -5.42
N LEU A 117 5.22 12.49 -6.19
CA LEU A 117 4.97 11.15 -6.68
C LEU A 117 6.02 10.74 -7.71
N LEU A 118 6.43 11.66 -8.59
CA LEU A 118 7.50 11.47 -9.57
C LEU A 118 8.85 11.21 -8.89
N LEU A 119 9.22 11.99 -7.87
CA LEU A 119 10.47 11.80 -7.12
C LEU A 119 10.49 10.44 -6.39
N VAL A 120 9.39 10.08 -5.73
CA VAL A 120 9.25 8.76 -5.09
C VAL A 120 9.24 7.64 -6.15
N PHE A 121 8.66 7.85 -7.33
CA PHE A 121 8.66 6.87 -8.41
C PHE A 121 10.04 6.68 -9.03
N ALA A 122 10.80 7.75 -9.25
CA ALA A 122 12.16 7.70 -9.79
C ALA A 122 13.13 7.05 -8.80
N PHE A 123 13.25 7.61 -7.58
CA PHE A 123 14.26 7.18 -6.61
C PHE A 123 13.84 5.99 -5.74
N ARG A 124 12.55 5.62 -5.72
CA ARG A 124 12.00 4.51 -4.93
C ARG A 124 11.01 3.63 -5.70
N ARG A 125 11.13 3.48 -7.04
CA ARG A 125 10.22 2.64 -7.86
C ARG A 125 9.91 1.26 -7.26
N ARG A 126 10.93 0.60 -6.68
CA ARG A 126 10.84 -0.71 -6.01
C ARG A 126 9.90 -0.75 -4.78
N GLN A 127 9.46 0.40 -4.27
CA GLN A 127 8.48 0.53 -3.18
C GLN A 127 7.04 0.68 -3.68
N PHE A 128 6.82 0.92 -4.97
CA PHE A 128 5.50 0.78 -5.59
C PHE A 128 5.27 -0.67 -6.00
N THR A 129 4.25 -1.30 -5.40
CA THR A 129 3.80 -2.66 -5.74
C THR A 129 2.42 -2.67 -6.41
N GLY A 130 1.88 -1.50 -6.74
CA GLY A 130 0.68 -1.31 -7.56
C GLY A 130 -0.09 -0.01 -7.27
N PRO A 131 -1.29 0.16 -7.87
CA PRO A 131 -2.14 1.34 -7.73
C PRO A 131 -2.45 1.75 -6.28
N ALA A 132 -2.52 0.76 -5.37
CA ALA A 132 -2.75 0.97 -3.94
C ALA A 132 -1.69 1.86 -3.26
N ASP A 133 -0.43 1.79 -3.70
CA ASP A 133 0.66 2.54 -3.06
C ASP A 133 0.65 3.99 -3.55
N GLY A 134 0.46 4.20 -4.85
CA GLY A 134 0.33 5.53 -5.44
C GLY A 134 -0.89 6.31 -4.94
N PHE A 135 -2.05 5.66 -4.78
CA PHE A 135 -3.23 6.26 -4.15
C PHE A 135 -2.94 6.76 -2.73
N VAL A 136 -2.23 5.97 -1.92
CA VAL A 136 -1.92 6.36 -0.52
C VAL A 136 -0.86 7.47 -0.47
N LEU A 137 0.15 7.42 -1.34
CA LEU A 137 1.16 8.48 -1.43
C LEU A 137 0.55 9.81 -1.87
N ALA A 138 -0.31 9.78 -2.89
CA ALA A 138 -1.05 10.95 -3.38
C ALA A 138 -1.97 11.54 -2.33
N GLY A 139 -2.75 10.71 -1.62
CA GLY A 139 -3.59 11.17 -0.52
C GLY A 139 -2.80 11.86 0.59
N PHE A 140 -1.60 11.37 0.92
CA PHE A 140 -0.71 12.04 1.88
C PHE A 140 -0.17 13.38 1.35
N THR A 141 0.26 13.46 0.08
CA THR A 141 0.69 14.74 -0.52
C THR A 141 -0.45 15.77 -0.55
N ALA A 142 -1.64 15.37 -1.00
CA ALA A 142 -2.79 16.25 -1.08
C ALA A 142 -3.30 16.70 0.30
N THR A 143 -3.27 15.81 1.31
CA THR A 143 -3.58 16.19 2.70
C THR A 143 -2.56 17.21 3.26
N GLY A 144 -1.29 17.08 2.87
CA GLY A 144 -0.26 18.06 3.23
C GLY A 144 -0.52 19.42 2.59
N PHE A 145 -0.77 19.45 1.28
CA PHE A 145 -1.09 20.69 0.55
C PHE A 145 -2.32 21.38 1.13
N ALA A 146 -3.42 20.63 1.28
CA ALA A 146 -4.68 21.14 1.82
C ALA A 146 -4.54 21.66 3.25
N CYS A 147 -3.59 21.17 4.04
CA CYS A 147 -3.29 21.73 5.35
C CYS A 147 -2.82 23.19 5.24
N THR A 148 -1.77 23.45 4.45
CA THR A 148 -1.19 24.80 4.30
C THR A 148 -2.15 25.76 3.62
N GLU A 149 -2.87 25.29 2.60
CA GLU A 149 -3.90 26.09 1.93
C GLU A 149 -5.06 26.43 2.90
N ASN A 150 -5.50 25.48 3.74
CA ASN A 150 -6.49 25.76 4.77
C ASN A 150 -5.98 26.78 5.81
N VAL A 151 -4.68 26.84 6.12
CA VAL A 151 -4.13 27.91 6.99
C VAL A 151 -4.39 29.28 6.37
N LEU A 152 -4.09 29.44 5.08
CA LEU A 152 -4.27 30.68 4.35
C LEU A 152 -5.74 31.12 4.29
N TYR A 153 -6.64 30.24 3.84
CA TYR A 153 -8.07 30.58 3.74
C TYR A 153 -8.71 30.86 5.11
N LEU A 154 -8.38 30.09 6.15
CA LEU A 154 -8.96 30.27 7.49
C LEU A 154 -8.33 31.45 8.24
N GLY A 155 -7.07 31.77 7.98
CA GLY A 155 -6.41 32.95 8.54
C GLY A 155 -6.94 34.25 7.95
N ASN A 156 -7.08 34.32 6.62
CA ASN A 156 -7.66 35.47 5.94
C ASN A 156 -9.12 35.71 6.37
N ALA A 157 -9.93 34.66 6.43
CA ALA A 157 -11.31 34.75 6.92
C ALA A 157 -11.41 35.21 8.39
N PHE A 158 -10.42 34.88 9.22
CA PHE A 158 -10.38 35.32 10.63
C PHE A 158 -10.03 36.79 10.77
N GLU A 159 -9.05 37.31 10.02
CA GLU A 159 -8.75 38.74 10.01
C GLU A 159 -9.91 39.55 9.38
N GLU A 160 -10.64 38.99 8.40
CA GLU A 160 -11.86 39.59 7.84
C GLU A 160 -13.00 39.68 8.87
N ASP A 161 -13.27 38.59 9.60
CA ASP A 161 -14.25 38.56 10.69
C ASP A 161 -13.89 39.55 11.81
N LEU A 162 -12.60 39.63 12.16
CA LEU A 162 -12.06 40.54 13.17
C LEU A 162 -12.19 42.01 12.75
N ALA A 163 -11.85 42.34 11.50
CA ALA A 163 -11.95 43.69 10.96
C ALA A 163 -13.41 44.18 10.85
N LYS A 164 -14.36 43.27 10.62
CA LYS A 164 -15.80 43.55 10.57
C LYS A 164 -16.50 43.49 11.94
N GLY A 165 -15.86 42.90 12.96
CA GLY A 165 -16.46 42.67 14.27
C GLY A 165 -17.63 41.67 14.27
N THR A 166 -17.63 40.69 13.35
CA THR A 166 -18.75 39.77 13.15
C THR A 166 -18.94 38.78 14.30
N GLY A 167 -20.21 38.47 14.60
CA GLY A 167 -20.56 37.36 15.49
C GLY A 167 -20.34 35.99 14.84
N VAL A 168 -20.24 34.94 15.67
CA VAL A 168 -19.94 33.56 15.22
C VAL A 168 -20.97 32.98 14.23
N LEU A 169 -22.20 33.49 14.24
CA LEU A 169 -23.27 33.03 13.32
C LEU A 169 -23.09 33.56 11.89
N ASP A 170 -22.45 34.72 11.73
CA ASP A 170 -22.21 35.39 10.44
C ASP A 170 -20.73 35.28 10.00
N SER A 171 -19.94 34.47 10.71
CA SER A 171 -18.49 34.34 10.57
C SER A 171 -18.09 33.67 9.25
N VAL A 172 -17.30 34.38 8.45
CA VAL A 172 -16.64 33.87 7.24
C VAL A 172 -15.67 32.75 7.61
N THR A 173 -15.00 32.81 8.76
CA THR A 173 -14.15 31.73 9.29
C THR A 173 -14.96 30.44 9.52
N ALA A 174 -16.12 30.54 10.17
CA ALA A 174 -16.97 29.39 10.46
C ALA A 174 -17.53 28.76 9.17
N ALA A 175 -17.99 29.58 8.22
CA ALA A 175 -18.44 29.13 6.90
C ALA A 175 -17.29 28.45 6.12
N THR A 176 -16.12 29.07 6.08
CA THR A 176 -14.92 28.55 5.38
C THR A 176 -14.45 27.24 6.00
N PHE A 177 -14.47 27.12 7.33
CA PHE A 177 -14.15 25.88 8.04
C PHE A 177 -15.16 24.78 7.72
N PHE A 178 -16.46 25.08 7.77
CA PHE A 178 -17.48 24.09 7.44
C PHE A 178 -17.34 23.58 6.00
N VAL A 179 -17.18 24.48 5.03
CA VAL A 179 -16.98 24.10 3.62
C VAL A 179 -15.68 23.29 3.47
N ARG A 180 -14.52 23.81 3.88
CA ARG A 180 -13.22 23.20 3.55
C ARG A 180 -12.86 21.99 4.43
N ALA A 181 -13.25 21.96 5.69
CA ALA A 181 -12.86 20.92 6.65
C ALA A 181 -13.97 19.88 6.96
N VAL A 182 -15.25 20.20 6.73
CA VAL A 182 -16.37 19.26 6.98
C VAL A 182 -17.01 18.77 5.69
N LEU A 183 -17.37 19.67 4.77
CA LEU A 183 -18.04 19.34 3.51
C LEU A 183 -17.07 18.79 2.45
N SER A 184 -15.92 19.43 2.25
CA SER A 184 -14.94 19.07 1.22
C SER A 184 -13.53 18.62 1.69
N PRO A 185 -13.33 17.98 2.87
CA PRO A 185 -11.97 17.62 3.36
C PRO A 185 -11.23 16.62 2.46
N PHE A 186 -11.94 15.97 1.53
CA PHE A 186 -11.36 15.07 0.53
C PHE A 186 -11.14 15.73 -0.85
N ALA A 187 -11.35 17.04 -1.05
CA ALA A 187 -11.25 17.70 -2.37
C ALA A 187 -9.91 17.48 -3.09
N HIS A 188 -8.81 18.10 -2.65
CA HIS A 188 -7.49 17.87 -3.27
C HIS A 188 -7.08 16.38 -3.27
N PRO A 189 -7.34 15.60 -2.19
CA PRO A 189 -7.15 14.15 -2.23
C PRO A 189 -7.98 13.40 -3.29
N LEU A 190 -9.14 13.90 -3.72
CA LEU A 190 -9.95 13.34 -4.81
C LEU A 190 -9.26 13.53 -6.17
N PHE A 191 -8.63 14.69 -6.36
CA PHE A 191 -7.93 15.05 -7.58
C PHE A 191 -6.59 14.29 -7.67
N THR A 192 -5.68 14.52 -6.71
CA THR A 192 -4.29 14.02 -6.79
C THR A 192 -4.20 12.48 -6.78
N VAL A 193 -5.17 11.75 -6.22
CA VAL A 193 -5.16 10.27 -6.26
C VAL A 193 -5.32 9.71 -7.67
N LEU A 194 -5.85 10.47 -8.63
CA LEU A 194 -5.90 10.08 -10.05
C LEU A 194 -4.48 9.97 -10.61
N THR A 195 -3.64 10.98 -10.38
CA THR A 195 -2.19 10.97 -10.63
C THR A 195 -1.50 9.82 -9.88
N GLY A 196 -1.86 9.61 -8.61
CA GLY A 196 -1.36 8.51 -7.77
C GLY A 196 -1.65 7.12 -8.36
N LEU A 197 -2.88 6.88 -8.81
CA LEU A 197 -3.26 5.65 -9.51
C LEU A 197 -2.46 5.49 -10.81
N GLY A 198 -2.24 6.58 -11.56
CA GLY A 198 -1.36 6.63 -12.73
C GLY A 198 0.04 6.10 -12.46
N PHE A 199 0.76 6.67 -11.49
CA PHE A 199 2.08 6.18 -11.06
C PHE A 199 2.05 4.74 -10.56
N GLY A 200 1.03 4.37 -9.77
CA GLY A 200 0.89 3.01 -9.26
C GLY A 200 0.57 1.97 -10.33
N MET A 201 -0.04 2.35 -11.45
CA MET A 201 -0.19 1.50 -12.65
C MET A 201 1.13 1.38 -13.43
N ALA A 202 1.80 2.50 -13.72
CA ALA A 202 3.09 2.50 -14.42
C ALA A 202 4.22 1.77 -13.65
N ALA A 203 4.08 1.59 -12.33
CA ALA A 203 4.99 0.77 -11.52
C ALA A 203 4.92 -0.73 -11.83
N VAL A 204 3.73 -1.25 -12.18
CA VAL A 204 3.47 -2.69 -12.37
C VAL A 204 3.09 -3.08 -13.80
N GLY A 205 2.86 -2.11 -14.69
CA GLY A 205 2.54 -2.34 -16.08
C GLY A 205 3.68 -2.95 -16.89
N ALA A 206 3.32 -3.75 -17.90
CA ALA A 206 4.22 -4.26 -18.93
C ALA A 206 3.97 -3.54 -20.28
N GLY A 207 4.92 -3.62 -21.20
CA GLY A 207 4.82 -2.99 -22.53
C GLY A 207 4.53 -1.49 -22.46
N ARG A 208 3.62 -1.01 -23.33
CA ARG A 208 3.24 0.42 -23.45
C ARG A 208 2.71 1.04 -22.13
N VAL A 209 2.13 0.24 -21.24
CA VAL A 209 1.59 0.69 -19.94
C VAL A 209 2.71 1.06 -18.94
N ARG A 210 3.97 0.69 -19.23
CA ARG A 210 5.13 0.94 -18.35
C ARG A 210 5.75 2.35 -18.50
N GLY A 211 5.27 3.13 -19.49
CA GLY A 211 5.69 4.50 -19.78
C GLY A 211 4.90 5.58 -19.04
N ALA A 212 5.06 6.84 -19.47
CA ALA A 212 4.47 8.01 -18.80
C ALA A 212 2.95 8.21 -19.01
N GLY A 213 2.32 7.45 -19.90
CA GLY A 213 0.89 7.60 -20.25
C GLY A 213 -0.07 7.55 -19.06
N PRO A 214 -0.06 6.50 -18.20
CA PRO A 214 -0.98 6.43 -17.07
C PRO A 214 -0.78 7.54 -16.01
N PRO A 215 0.46 7.94 -15.63
CA PRO A 215 0.71 9.15 -14.83
C PRO A 215 0.15 10.43 -15.45
N LEU A 216 0.39 10.67 -16.75
CA LEU A 216 -0.05 11.89 -17.44
C LEU A 216 -1.58 11.95 -17.58
N LEU A 217 -2.23 10.83 -17.89
CA LEU A 217 -3.70 10.74 -17.89
C LEU A 217 -4.27 11.00 -16.49
N GLY A 218 -3.68 10.42 -15.45
CA GLY A 218 -4.06 10.67 -14.06
C GLY A 218 -3.92 12.15 -13.67
N LEU A 219 -2.86 12.81 -14.14
CA LEU A 219 -2.60 14.22 -13.92
C LEU A 219 -3.61 15.12 -14.66
N GLY A 220 -3.87 14.87 -15.94
CA GLY A 220 -4.87 15.63 -16.71
C GLY A 220 -6.28 15.50 -16.14
N LEU A 221 -6.65 14.32 -15.63
CA LEU A 221 -7.93 14.11 -14.93
C LEU A 221 -7.96 14.81 -13.56
N ALA A 222 -6.85 14.87 -12.83
CA ALA A 222 -6.74 15.64 -11.59
C ALA A 222 -6.92 17.13 -11.85
N MET A 223 -6.19 17.69 -12.83
CA MET A 223 -6.28 19.08 -13.26
C MET A 223 -7.70 19.44 -13.71
N GLY A 224 -8.33 18.63 -14.57
CA GLY A 224 -9.68 18.90 -15.08
C GLY A 224 -10.77 18.82 -14.01
N LEU A 225 -10.68 17.87 -13.08
CA LEU A 225 -11.64 17.76 -11.98
C LEU A 225 -11.44 18.88 -10.94
N HIS A 226 -10.21 19.33 -10.72
CA HIS A 226 -9.89 20.46 -9.85
C HIS A 226 -10.30 21.81 -10.49
N ALA A 227 -10.09 22.00 -11.79
CA ALA A 227 -10.60 23.15 -12.54
C ALA A 227 -12.14 23.22 -12.49
N LEU A 228 -12.83 22.08 -12.58
CA LEU A 228 -14.28 22.02 -12.45
C LEU A 228 -14.77 22.33 -11.02
N TRP A 229 -13.96 22.00 -9.99
CA TRP A 229 -14.23 22.41 -8.61
C TRP A 229 -14.08 23.92 -8.41
N ASN A 230 -12.94 24.50 -8.80
CA ASN A 230 -12.70 25.94 -8.69
C ASN A 230 -13.69 26.75 -9.52
N GLY A 231 -14.01 26.28 -10.73
CA GLY A 231 -14.99 26.90 -11.62
C GLY A 231 -16.43 26.90 -11.11
N SER A 232 -16.77 26.08 -10.11
CA SER A 232 -18.15 25.85 -9.67
C SER A 232 -18.82 27.08 -9.04
N SER A 233 -18.04 27.97 -8.42
CA SER A 233 -18.50 29.27 -7.90
C SER A 233 -19.00 30.21 -9.01
N HIS A 234 -18.54 30.03 -10.26
CA HIS A 234 -18.89 30.87 -11.40
C HIS A 234 -20.05 30.32 -12.25
N PHE A 235 -20.72 29.24 -11.82
CA PHE A 235 -21.88 28.67 -12.52
C PHE A 235 -23.23 29.14 -11.93
N GLY A 236 -23.27 30.35 -11.36
CA GLY A 236 -24.44 30.94 -10.70
C GLY A 236 -24.65 30.42 -9.26
N GLU A 237 -25.72 30.90 -8.61
CA GLU A 237 -26.03 30.69 -7.19
C GLU A 237 -25.93 29.22 -6.74
N TYR A 238 -26.44 28.29 -7.56
CA TYR A 238 -26.43 26.85 -7.25
C TYR A 238 -25.26 26.08 -7.87
N GLY A 239 -24.32 26.76 -8.54
CA GLY A 239 -23.21 26.16 -9.28
C GLY A 239 -22.32 25.26 -8.41
N PHE A 240 -21.93 25.76 -7.23
CA PHE A 240 -21.17 25.00 -6.24
C PHE A 240 -21.89 23.72 -5.80
N TYR A 241 -23.17 23.84 -5.40
CA TYR A 241 -23.96 22.71 -4.94
C TYR A 241 -24.21 21.66 -6.04
N ALA A 242 -24.41 22.11 -7.29
CA ALA A 242 -24.56 21.24 -8.45
C ALA A 242 -23.28 20.44 -8.75
N VAL A 243 -22.11 21.08 -8.76
CA VAL A 243 -20.83 20.38 -8.96
C VAL A 243 -20.51 19.46 -7.78
N TYR A 244 -20.75 19.90 -6.54
CA TYR A 244 -20.54 19.08 -5.35
C TYR A 244 -21.42 17.80 -5.38
N GLY A 245 -22.73 17.96 -5.59
CA GLY A 245 -23.70 16.87 -5.56
C GLY A 245 -23.64 15.93 -6.77
N CYS A 246 -23.52 16.48 -7.99
CA CYS A 246 -23.58 15.70 -9.23
C CYS A 246 -22.23 15.20 -9.73
N VAL A 247 -21.11 15.78 -9.26
CA VAL A 247 -19.76 15.38 -9.71
C VAL A 247 -18.91 14.88 -8.55
N MET A 248 -18.72 15.68 -7.49
CA MET A 248 -17.73 15.36 -6.45
C MET A 248 -18.16 14.18 -5.57
N VAL A 249 -19.42 14.13 -5.14
CA VAL A 249 -19.96 12.99 -4.36
C VAL A 249 -19.92 11.67 -5.17
N PRO A 250 -20.38 11.61 -6.44
CA PRO A 250 -20.21 10.42 -7.28
C PRO A 250 -18.75 10.04 -7.54
N ALA A 251 -17.86 11.00 -7.81
CA ALA A 251 -16.44 10.74 -8.01
C ALA A 251 -15.78 10.18 -6.74
N PHE A 252 -16.14 10.70 -5.55
CA PHE A 252 -15.67 10.20 -4.27
C PHE A 252 -16.18 8.77 -4.01
N ALA A 253 -17.46 8.50 -4.25
CA ALA A 253 -18.04 7.15 -4.13
C ALA A 253 -17.36 6.15 -5.08
N LEU A 254 -17.10 6.55 -6.32
CA LEU A 254 -16.38 5.74 -7.32
C LEU A 254 -14.94 5.46 -6.89
N LEU A 255 -14.19 6.47 -6.44
CA LEU A 255 -12.80 6.31 -5.99
C LEU A 255 -12.70 5.51 -4.68
N LEU A 256 -13.65 5.67 -3.75
CA LEU A 256 -13.75 4.84 -2.55
C LEU A 256 -14.06 3.36 -2.90
N GLY A 257 -15.01 3.12 -3.81
CA GLY A 257 -15.32 1.79 -4.33
C GLY A 257 -14.12 1.14 -5.03
N LEU A 258 -13.41 1.90 -5.86
CA LEU A 258 -12.18 1.47 -6.52
C LEU A 258 -11.06 1.18 -5.50
N ALA A 259 -10.89 2.01 -4.48
CA ALA A 259 -9.92 1.82 -3.42
C ALA A 259 -10.20 0.53 -2.62
N VAL A 260 -11.46 0.28 -2.23
CA VAL A 260 -11.87 -0.98 -1.58
C VAL A 260 -11.65 -2.18 -2.51
N ARG A 261 -11.98 -2.07 -3.81
CA ARG A 261 -11.73 -3.10 -4.82
C ARG A 261 -10.24 -3.43 -4.90
N ILE A 262 -9.37 -2.42 -5.09
CA ILE A 262 -7.91 -2.55 -5.13
C ILE A 262 -7.38 -3.25 -3.87
N ARG A 263 -7.84 -2.85 -2.67
CA ARG A 263 -7.47 -3.47 -1.39
C ARG A 263 -7.88 -4.95 -1.31
N ARG A 264 -9.11 -5.29 -1.74
CA ARG A 264 -9.61 -6.68 -1.81
C ARG A 264 -8.84 -7.53 -2.83
N HIS A 265 -8.38 -6.96 -3.96
CA HIS A 265 -7.51 -7.67 -4.91
C HIS A 265 -6.07 -7.84 -4.36
N ARG A 266 -5.52 -6.84 -3.66
CA ARG A 266 -4.19 -6.92 -3.04
C ARG A 266 -4.12 -8.01 -1.96
N LEU A 267 -5.14 -8.11 -1.11
CA LEU A 267 -5.20 -9.15 -0.07
C LEU A 267 -5.36 -10.57 -0.64
N ARG A 268 -6.21 -10.77 -1.66
CA ARG A 268 -6.32 -12.06 -2.38
C ARG A 268 -5.01 -12.45 -3.05
N ALA A 269 -4.30 -11.50 -3.67
CA ALA A 269 -3.00 -11.76 -4.27
C ALA A 269 -1.92 -12.10 -3.22
N VAL A 270 -1.97 -11.48 -2.03
CA VAL A 270 -1.10 -11.88 -0.90
C VAL A 270 -1.38 -13.33 -0.49
N ALA A 271 -2.64 -13.73 -0.32
CA ALA A 271 -3.00 -15.11 -0.02
C ALA A 271 -2.47 -16.12 -1.07
N ALA A 272 -2.63 -15.80 -2.36
CA ALA A 272 -2.27 -16.68 -3.47
C ALA A 272 -0.76 -16.91 -3.65
N GLU A 273 0.10 -15.97 -3.25
CA GLU A 273 1.55 -16.18 -3.24
C GLU A 273 2.03 -16.77 -1.90
N LEU A 274 1.40 -16.40 -0.76
CA LEU A 274 1.73 -16.99 0.55
C LEU A 274 1.42 -18.49 0.63
N SER A 275 0.40 -18.98 -0.07
CA SER A 275 0.09 -20.42 -0.15
C SER A 275 1.19 -21.25 -0.86
N VAL A 276 2.10 -20.61 -1.61
CA VAL A 276 3.30 -21.27 -2.14
C VAL A 276 4.31 -21.50 -1.02
N TYR A 277 4.57 -20.49 -0.18
CA TYR A 277 5.48 -20.61 0.96
C TYR A 277 4.94 -21.52 2.07
N ALA A 278 3.61 -21.56 2.27
CA ALA A 278 2.97 -22.48 3.22
C ALA A 278 3.14 -23.95 2.80
N ARG A 279 2.95 -24.28 1.51
CA ARG A 279 3.24 -25.62 0.97
C ARG A 279 4.72 -26.00 1.04
N ALA A 280 5.61 -25.00 1.09
CA ALA A 280 7.04 -25.18 1.33
C ALA A 280 7.44 -25.12 2.83
N GLY A 281 6.48 -25.23 3.76
CA GLY A 281 6.73 -25.35 5.22
C GLY A 281 7.11 -24.05 5.95
N TRP A 282 7.35 -22.94 5.24
CA TRP A 282 7.76 -21.66 5.83
C TRP A 282 6.67 -20.97 6.67
N LEU A 283 5.40 -21.27 6.38
CA LEU A 283 4.21 -20.71 7.02
C LEU A 283 3.25 -21.86 7.37
N GLY A 284 2.53 -21.78 8.49
CA GLY A 284 1.40 -22.67 8.75
C GLY A 284 0.24 -22.40 7.78
N PRO A 285 -0.56 -23.40 7.37
CA PRO A 285 -1.65 -23.18 6.42
C PRO A 285 -2.68 -22.16 6.93
N ALA A 286 -3.06 -22.24 8.21
CA ALA A 286 -3.94 -21.27 8.88
C ALA A 286 -3.36 -19.85 9.01
N GLU A 287 -2.04 -19.66 8.90
CA GLU A 287 -1.44 -18.33 8.90
C GLU A 287 -1.81 -17.57 7.62
N VAL A 288 -1.95 -18.25 6.48
CA VAL A 288 -2.23 -17.63 5.17
C VAL A 288 -3.56 -16.85 5.13
N PRO A 289 -4.73 -17.41 5.53
CA PRO A 289 -5.99 -16.66 5.54
C PRO A 289 -6.01 -15.59 6.64
N ALA A 290 -5.41 -15.82 7.81
CA ALA A 290 -5.23 -14.76 8.82
C ALA A 290 -4.40 -13.59 8.29
N LEU A 291 -3.34 -13.88 7.53
CA LEU A 291 -2.52 -12.87 6.85
C LEU A 291 -3.25 -12.22 5.66
N ALA A 292 -4.29 -12.83 5.11
CA ALA A 292 -5.16 -12.22 4.09
C ALA A 292 -6.28 -11.35 4.70
N SER A 293 -6.67 -11.57 5.96
CA SER A 293 -7.75 -10.85 6.64
C SER A 293 -7.25 -9.68 7.49
N MET A 294 -7.84 -8.50 7.28
CA MET A 294 -7.50 -7.30 8.06
C MET A 294 -8.07 -7.28 9.49
N PRO A 295 -9.30 -7.80 9.72
CA PRO A 295 -9.78 -8.20 11.04
C PRO A 295 -8.84 -9.18 11.76
N ALA A 296 -8.55 -10.35 11.18
CA ALA A 296 -7.73 -11.38 11.85
C ALA A 296 -6.30 -10.90 12.17
N ARG A 297 -5.65 -10.13 11.27
CA ARG A 297 -4.38 -9.43 11.59
C ARG A 297 -4.49 -8.53 12.83
N SER A 298 -5.64 -7.90 13.04
CA SER A 298 -5.90 -7.00 14.16
C SER A 298 -6.23 -7.78 15.44
N LEU A 299 -7.00 -8.87 15.34
CA LEU A 299 -7.27 -9.80 16.43
C LEU A 299 -5.99 -10.51 16.91
N ALA A 300 -5.18 -11.07 16.01
CA ALA A 300 -3.88 -11.69 16.33
C ALA A 300 -2.93 -10.73 17.08
N ARG A 301 -2.90 -9.45 16.67
CA ARG A 301 -2.17 -8.39 17.38
C ARG A 301 -2.75 -8.10 18.77
N ALA A 302 -4.06 -8.16 18.94
CA ALA A 302 -4.71 -7.93 20.23
C ALA A 302 -4.48 -9.10 21.19
N LEU A 303 -4.57 -10.34 20.71
CA LEU A 303 -4.21 -11.56 21.44
C LEU A 303 -2.75 -11.51 21.87
N ALA A 304 -1.81 -11.23 20.96
CA ALA A 304 -0.40 -11.05 21.28
C ALA A 304 -0.13 -9.90 22.26
N ARG A 305 -0.95 -8.83 22.26
CA ARG A 305 -0.83 -7.77 23.26
C ARG A 305 -1.26 -8.24 24.66
N ARG A 306 -2.24 -9.14 24.75
CA ARG A 306 -2.69 -9.72 26.04
C ARG A 306 -1.68 -10.71 26.62
N SER A 307 -1.02 -11.53 25.79
CA SER A 307 -0.04 -12.52 26.27
C SER A 307 1.40 -12.02 26.37
N GLY A 308 1.86 -11.17 25.45
CA GLY A 308 3.27 -10.71 25.34
C GLY A 308 3.42 -9.18 25.22
N GLY A 309 2.40 -8.43 25.64
CA GLY A 309 2.46 -6.98 25.78
C GLY A 309 2.72 -6.19 24.49
N ARG A 310 3.26 -4.98 24.65
CA ARG A 310 3.62 -4.10 23.52
C ARG A 310 4.66 -4.74 22.58
N PRO A 311 5.69 -5.50 23.03
CA PRO A 311 6.65 -6.15 22.14
C PRO A 311 6.04 -7.21 21.22
N ALA A 312 5.26 -8.16 21.74
CA ALA A 312 4.67 -9.22 20.92
C ALA A 312 3.69 -8.65 19.86
N ALA A 313 2.87 -7.67 20.24
CA ALA A 313 2.00 -6.98 19.28
C ALA A 313 2.77 -6.25 18.15
N ARG A 314 3.99 -5.76 18.41
CA ARG A 314 4.91 -5.24 17.39
C ARG A 314 5.49 -6.38 16.53
N ALA A 315 5.84 -7.52 17.12
CA ALA A 315 6.35 -8.68 16.39
C ALA A 315 5.33 -9.21 15.37
N VAL A 316 4.07 -9.44 15.76
CA VAL A 316 2.97 -9.81 14.84
C VAL A 316 2.77 -8.75 13.75
N SER A 317 2.82 -7.47 14.12
CA SER A 317 2.68 -6.36 13.15
C SER A 317 3.81 -6.32 12.12
N ARG A 318 5.04 -6.72 12.50
CA ARG A 318 6.19 -6.82 11.59
C ARG A 318 6.09 -8.07 10.73
N TYR A 319 5.80 -9.23 11.33
CA TYR A 319 5.58 -10.50 10.62
C TYR A 319 4.53 -10.37 9.51
N ALA A 320 3.37 -9.78 9.81
CA ALA A 320 2.32 -9.54 8.81
C ALA A 320 2.69 -8.52 7.71
N ALA A 321 3.68 -7.64 7.96
CA ALA A 321 4.19 -6.71 6.97
C ALA A 321 5.29 -7.35 6.10
N ASP A 322 6.23 -8.09 6.69
CA ASP A 322 7.25 -8.88 5.97
C ASP A 322 6.58 -9.95 5.08
N ALA A 323 5.53 -10.63 5.55
CA ALA A 323 4.78 -11.61 4.74
C ALA A 323 4.07 -10.94 3.55
N ALA A 324 3.44 -9.79 3.77
CA ALA A 324 2.80 -9.04 2.69
C ALA A 324 3.83 -8.51 1.67
N ALA A 325 5.02 -8.11 2.13
CA ALA A 325 6.13 -7.70 1.27
C ALA A 325 6.70 -8.88 0.46
N LEU A 326 6.88 -10.05 1.07
CA LEU A 326 7.32 -11.30 0.40
C LEU A 326 6.38 -11.71 -0.72
N ALA A 327 5.08 -11.74 -0.43
CA ALA A 327 4.06 -12.07 -1.42
C ALA A 327 4.03 -11.08 -2.60
N LEU A 328 4.14 -9.77 -2.31
CA LEU A 328 4.16 -8.73 -3.35
C LEU A 328 5.48 -8.72 -4.16
N LEU A 329 6.62 -9.06 -3.53
CA LEU A 329 7.90 -9.27 -4.20
C LEU A 329 7.79 -10.43 -5.21
N ARG A 330 7.33 -11.60 -4.75
CA ARG A 330 7.11 -12.78 -5.62
C ARG A 330 6.19 -12.46 -6.79
N ARG A 331 5.06 -11.78 -6.50
CA ARG A 331 4.11 -11.34 -7.54
C ARG A 331 4.74 -10.38 -8.54
N HIS A 332 5.50 -9.39 -8.09
CA HIS A 332 6.13 -8.40 -8.97
C HIS A 332 7.15 -9.06 -9.92
N THR A 333 7.94 -10.02 -9.43
CA THR A 333 8.85 -10.82 -10.27
C THR A 333 8.07 -11.66 -11.29
N ARG A 334 6.98 -12.34 -10.88
CA ARG A 334 6.11 -13.11 -11.79
C ARG A 334 5.39 -12.28 -12.86
N GLN A 335 5.16 -10.99 -12.59
CA GLN A 335 4.50 -10.06 -13.52
C GLN A 335 5.49 -9.21 -14.34
N SER A 336 6.79 -9.27 -14.03
CA SER A 336 7.81 -8.50 -14.73
C SER A 336 8.46 -9.30 -15.85
N ALA A 337 8.37 -8.77 -17.08
CA ALA A 337 9.07 -9.32 -18.26
C ALA A 337 10.62 -9.23 -18.20
N ALA A 338 11.20 -8.79 -17.08
CA ALA A 338 12.64 -8.67 -16.88
C ALA A 338 13.01 -9.30 -15.52
N PRO A 339 14.00 -10.22 -15.46
CA PRO A 339 14.40 -10.86 -14.21
C PRO A 339 14.93 -9.86 -13.16
N ASP A 340 14.35 -9.87 -11.96
CA ASP A 340 14.86 -9.12 -10.81
C ASP A 340 16.10 -9.83 -10.24
N ARG A 341 17.29 -9.34 -10.61
CA ARG A 341 18.59 -9.92 -10.18
C ARG A 341 18.79 -9.97 -8.67
N GLU A 342 18.06 -9.15 -7.90
CA GLU A 342 18.14 -9.14 -6.42
C GLU A 342 17.04 -9.98 -5.76
N PHE A 343 16.13 -10.60 -6.53
CA PHE A 343 14.97 -11.31 -6.00
C PHE A 343 15.34 -12.33 -4.94
N ALA A 344 16.30 -13.21 -5.20
CA ALA A 344 16.70 -14.27 -4.28
C ALA A 344 17.26 -13.74 -2.95
N VAL A 345 18.02 -12.63 -2.99
CA VAL A 345 18.56 -11.97 -1.78
C VAL A 345 17.43 -11.38 -0.96
N ARG A 346 16.51 -10.64 -1.60
CA ARG A 346 15.37 -9.98 -0.94
C ARG A 346 14.30 -10.98 -0.46
N GLU A 347 14.14 -12.11 -1.16
CA GLU A 347 13.31 -13.24 -0.73
C GLU A 347 13.88 -13.89 0.53
N ARG A 348 15.17 -14.25 0.54
CA ARG A 348 15.87 -14.79 1.72
C ARG A 348 15.78 -13.86 2.92
N GLU A 349 16.11 -12.58 2.75
CA GLU A 349 15.97 -11.54 3.79
C GLU A 349 14.58 -11.52 4.46
N LEU A 350 13.52 -11.64 3.65
CA LEU A 350 12.13 -11.61 4.12
C LEU A 350 11.76 -12.92 4.83
N LEU A 351 12.22 -14.06 4.32
CA LEU A 351 12.06 -15.37 4.96
C LEU A 351 12.78 -15.43 6.31
N ASP A 352 14.02 -14.94 6.40
CA ASP A 352 14.79 -14.86 7.65
C ASP A 352 14.08 -13.94 8.67
N ARG A 353 13.56 -12.77 8.23
CA ARG A 353 12.75 -11.86 9.07
C ARG A 353 11.42 -12.45 9.53
N LEU A 354 10.82 -13.36 8.75
CA LEU A 354 9.63 -14.11 9.16
C LEU A 354 9.99 -15.20 10.17
N TRP A 355 11.00 -16.01 9.87
CA TRP A 355 11.46 -17.11 10.72
C TRP A 355 11.73 -16.66 12.16
N LEU A 356 12.51 -15.58 12.31
CA LEU A 356 12.86 -14.94 13.60
C LEU A 356 11.64 -14.48 14.44
N ARG A 357 10.42 -14.47 13.88
CA ARG A 357 9.20 -14.02 14.59
C ARG A 357 8.04 -15.01 14.49
N ARG A 358 8.23 -16.15 13.81
CA ARG A 358 7.21 -17.19 13.61
C ARG A 358 6.66 -17.72 14.93
N ALA A 359 7.53 -17.96 15.92
CA ALA A 359 7.14 -18.44 17.25
C ALA A 359 6.16 -17.49 17.99
N THR A 360 6.30 -16.16 17.80
CA THR A 360 5.39 -15.17 18.40
C THR A 360 4.15 -14.91 17.55
N ALA A 361 4.23 -15.07 16.22
CA ALA A 361 3.17 -14.68 15.30
C ALA A 361 2.24 -15.83 14.89
N GLY A 362 2.79 -17.01 14.60
CA GLY A 362 2.03 -18.14 14.06
C GLY A 362 0.89 -18.61 14.97
N PRO A 363 1.12 -18.88 16.26
CA PRO A 363 0.05 -19.37 17.16
C PRO A 363 -1.12 -18.39 17.29
N VAL A 364 -0.85 -17.08 17.34
CA VAL A 364 -1.91 -16.05 17.43
C VAL A 364 -2.57 -15.75 16.08
N LEU A 365 -1.89 -15.97 14.96
CA LEU A 365 -2.48 -15.90 13.62
C LEU A 365 -3.38 -17.11 13.35
N ALA A 366 -2.94 -18.33 13.67
CA ALA A 366 -3.76 -19.53 13.58
C ALA A 366 -5.01 -19.43 14.47
N ARG A 367 -4.86 -19.00 15.74
CA ARG A 367 -6.00 -18.74 16.63
C ARG A 367 -6.93 -17.64 16.09
N ALA A 368 -6.40 -16.59 15.46
CA ALA A 368 -7.23 -15.56 14.83
C ALA A 368 -7.92 -16.06 13.55
N ALA A 369 -7.36 -17.03 12.81
CA ALA A 369 -8.04 -17.65 11.68
C ALA A 369 -9.26 -18.47 12.11
N VAL A 370 -9.14 -19.22 13.22
CA VAL A 370 -10.27 -19.95 13.84
C VAL A 370 -11.35 -18.97 14.31
N LEU A 371 -10.98 -17.96 15.11
CA LEU A 371 -11.92 -17.01 15.72
C LEU A 371 -12.58 -16.03 14.74
N GLU A 372 -12.12 -15.97 13.49
CA GLU A 372 -12.70 -15.17 12.40
C GLU A 372 -13.27 -16.05 11.29
N GLU A 373 -13.48 -17.36 11.58
CA GLU A 373 -14.12 -18.35 10.69
C GLU A 373 -13.47 -18.47 9.30
N LEU A 374 -12.14 -18.26 9.23
CA LEU A 374 -11.37 -18.22 7.98
C LEU A 374 -10.81 -19.59 7.57
N LEU A 375 -11.20 -20.66 8.26
CA LEU A 375 -10.72 -22.03 8.07
C LEU A 375 -11.91 -22.96 7.79
N PRO A 376 -11.78 -23.98 6.93
CA PRO A 376 -12.83 -24.98 6.75
C PRO A 376 -13.15 -25.71 8.07
N PRO A 377 -14.41 -26.15 8.30
CA PRO A 377 -14.81 -26.82 9.55
C PRO A 377 -14.01 -28.08 9.91
N TRP A 378 -13.37 -28.72 8.92
CA TRP A 378 -12.57 -29.94 9.06
C TRP A 378 -11.06 -29.67 9.18
N TYR A 379 -10.62 -28.42 9.31
CA TYR A 379 -9.21 -28.06 9.43
C TYR A 379 -8.76 -28.05 10.89
N ASP A 380 -7.80 -28.91 11.25
CA ASP A 380 -7.16 -28.92 12.57
C ASP A 380 -5.99 -27.90 12.63
N PRO A 381 -6.05 -26.86 13.48
CA PRO A 381 -4.98 -25.89 13.67
C PRO A 381 -3.81 -26.37 14.54
N LEU A 382 -3.90 -27.55 15.16
CA LEU A 382 -2.84 -28.18 15.96
C LEU A 382 -2.11 -29.30 15.21
N ALA A 383 -2.65 -29.77 14.09
CA ALA A 383 -1.96 -30.71 13.20
C ALA A 383 -0.61 -30.15 12.75
N GLY A 384 0.45 -30.93 12.99
CA GLY A 384 1.80 -30.62 12.49
C GLY A 384 1.88 -30.65 10.96
N PRO A 385 3.02 -30.26 10.37
CA PRO A 385 3.22 -30.36 8.91
C PRO A 385 3.00 -31.82 8.47
N HIS A 386 1.91 -32.06 7.74
CA HIS A 386 1.45 -33.41 7.44
C HIS A 386 2.56 -34.27 6.78
N THR A 387 2.91 -35.38 7.43
CA THR A 387 3.28 -36.58 6.68
C THR A 387 2.09 -36.91 5.77
N PRO A 388 2.31 -37.12 4.45
CA PRO A 388 1.20 -37.45 3.57
C PRO A 388 0.62 -38.79 3.98
N GLN A 389 -0.60 -38.77 4.50
CA GLN A 389 -1.35 -39.98 4.82
C GLN A 389 -1.51 -40.79 3.52
N PRO A 390 -1.08 -42.07 3.48
CA PRO A 390 -1.25 -42.89 2.29
C PRO A 390 -2.75 -42.99 1.97
N PRO A 391 -3.14 -42.99 0.68
CA PRO A 391 -4.55 -43.04 0.30
C PRO A 391 -5.19 -44.26 0.95
N GLN A 392 -6.28 -44.03 1.70
CA GLN A 392 -7.03 -45.12 2.32
C GLN A 392 -7.56 -46.02 1.20
N ALA A 393 -7.01 -47.23 1.11
CA ALA A 393 -7.48 -48.24 0.18
C ALA A 393 -8.94 -48.57 0.53
N THR A 394 -9.87 -48.12 -0.31
CA THR A 394 -11.27 -48.49 -0.24
C THR A 394 -11.38 -49.99 -0.45
N ARG A 395 -11.57 -50.75 0.64
CA ARG A 395 -11.94 -52.16 0.57
C ARG A 395 -13.33 -52.25 -0.03
N GLU A 396 -13.41 -52.47 -1.33
CA GLU A 396 -14.64 -52.98 -1.93
C GLU A 396 -14.95 -54.38 -1.35
N PRO A 397 -16.22 -54.70 -1.07
CA PRO A 397 -16.60 -56.03 -0.66
C PRO A 397 -16.43 -57.01 -1.83
N LEU A 398 -15.85 -58.18 -1.55
CA LEU A 398 -15.53 -59.18 -2.56
C LEU A 398 -16.81 -59.76 -3.20
N ALA A 399 -17.14 -59.30 -4.42
CA ALA A 399 -18.26 -59.85 -5.18
C ALA A 399 -17.97 -61.29 -5.64
N THR A 400 -18.88 -62.21 -5.34
CA THR A 400 -18.77 -63.63 -5.72
C THR A 400 -19.04 -63.84 -7.21
N LEU A 401 -18.04 -64.32 -7.96
CA LEU A 401 -18.22 -64.75 -9.35
C LEU A 401 -18.83 -66.16 -9.41
N PRO A 402 -19.80 -66.43 -10.32
CA PRO A 402 -20.35 -67.78 -10.51
C PRO A 402 -19.33 -68.75 -11.12
N SER A 403 -19.44 -70.03 -10.77
CA SER A 403 -18.63 -71.11 -11.34
C SER A 403 -19.18 -71.57 -12.70
N GLN A 404 -18.29 -71.74 -13.68
CA GLN A 404 -18.48 -72.68 -14.79
C GLN A 404 -17.19 -73.46 -15.07
N ALA A 405 -17.26 -74.79 -14.94
CA ALA A 405 -16.35 -75.75 -15.58
C ALA A 405 -16.96 -76.13 -16.95
N PHE A 406 -16.28 -76.76 -17.92
CA PHE A 406 -15.11 -77.66 -17.96
C PHE A 406 -14.16 -77.22 -19.12
N ALA A 407 -12.92 -77.71 -19.30
CA ALA A 407 -12.52 -79.12 -19.40
C ALA A 407 -11.06 -79.42 -18.98
N ARG A 408 -10.66 -80.70 -19.11
CA ARG A 408 -9.43 -81.31 -18.57
C ARG A 408 -8.46 -81.79 -19.69
N PRO A 409 -7.25 -82.32 -19.38
CA PRO A 409 -6.05 -82.10 -20.19
C PRO A 409 -5.55 -83.36 -20.92
N PRO A 410 -4.33 -83.30 -21.48
CA PRO A 410 -3.36 -84.38 -21.30
C PRO A 410 -2.07 -83.93 -20.57
N ALA A 411 -1.26 -84.89 -20.16
CA ALA A 411 0.02 -84.76 -19.44
C ALA A 411 0.85 -86.04 -19.70
N PRO A 412 2.03 -86.27 -19.07
CA PRO A 412 3.16 -85.39 -18.77
C PRO A 412 4.50 -85.90 -19.41
N THR A 413 5.58 -85.12 -19.38
CA THR A 413 6.96 -85.64 -19.60
C THR A 413 8.01 -84.96 -18.72
N THR A 414 8.95 -85.77 -18.22
CA THR A 414 10.12 -85.47 -17.35
C THR A 414 11.13 -86.63 -17.50
N PRO A 415 12.40 -86.59 -17.02
CA PRO A 415 13.08 -85.58 -16.20
C PRO A 415 14.51 -85.20 -16.72
N ALA A 416 15.40 -84.76 -15.80
CA ALA A 416 16.87 -84.59 -15.88
C ALA A 416 17.42 -83.24 -16.43
N GLN A 417 18.53 -82.68 -15.91
CA GLN A 417 19.31 -82.94 -14.68
C GLN A 417 20.08 -81.66 -14.24
N ALA A 418 20.65 -81.66 -13.03
CA ALA A 418 21.54 -80.59 -12.49
C ALA A 418 23.02 -80.83 -12.90
N PRO A 419 24.05 -79.97 -12.62
CA PRO A 419 24.24 -79.15 -11.41
C PRO A 419 24.86 -77.73 -11.57
N THR A 420 24.98 -77.05 -10.42
CA THR A 420 25.78 -75.83 -10.19
C THR A 420 27.29 -76.09 -10.07
N PRO A 421 28.13 -75.06 -10.24
CA PRO A 421 29.34 -74.87 -9.45
C PRO A 421 29.25 -73.68 -8.47
N THR A 422 29.95 -73.79 -7.33
CA THR A 422 29.99 -72.84 -6.21
C THR A 422 31.33 -72.03 -6.19
N PRO A 423 31.59 -71.09 -5.25
CA PRO A 423 32.48 -69.95 -5.50
C PRO A 423 33.96 -70.18 -5.12
N SER A 424 34.81 -69.24 -5.55
CA SER A 424 36.22 -69.11 -5.12
C SER A 424 36.42 -67.83 -4.29
N ALA A 425 37.03 -67.97 -3.11
CA ALA A 425 37.61 -66.84 -2.35
C ALA A 425 39.01 -66.49 -2.91
N THR A 426 39.48 -65.25 -2.82
CA THR A 426 40.33 -64.68 -1.75
C THR A 426 40.86 -63.31 -2.26
N ALA A 427 41.48 -62.39 -1.52
CA ALA A 427 41.96 -62.36 -0.12
C ALA A 427 41.78 -60.95 0.49
N VAL A 428 42.08 -60.80 1.79
CA VAL A 428 42.24 -59.51 2.50
C VAL A 428 43.67 -59.42 3.03
N PRO A 429 44.29 -58.23 3.02
CA PRO A 429 44.98 -57.79 4.23
C PRO A 429 44.74 -56.31 4.59
N SER A 430 44.70 -56.08 5.91
CA SER A 430 44.76 -54.77 6.59
C SER A 430 45.86 -54.86 7.68
N PRO A 431 46.09 -53.84 8.52
CA PRO A 431 46.17 -52.39 8.31
C PRO A 431 47.59 -51.84 8.64
N ARG A 432 47.89 -50.55 8.38
CA ARG A 432 49.02 -49.85 9.05
C ARG A 432 48.76 -48.36 9.33
N THR A 433 49.02 -48.00 10.59
CA THR A 433 49.30 -46.69 11.21
C THR A 433 50.48 -46.96 12.18
N PRO A 434 51.32 -45.98 12.64
CA PRO A 434 50.91 -44.70 13.27
C PRO A 434 51.88 -43.49 13.08
N ALA A 435 51.65 -42.41 13.88
CA ALA A 435 52.61 -41.32 14.22
C ALA A 435 53.02 -40.35 13.06
N LEU A 436 53.52 -39.11 13.24
CA LEU A 436 53.64 -38.07 14.32
C LEU A 436 54.10 -36.75 13.57
N SER A 437 54.01 -35.49 14.02
CA SER A 437 53.43 -34.78 15.18
C SER A 437 53.38 -33.24 14.87
N ALA A 438 52.84 -32.42 15.79
CA ALA A 438 53.09 -30.96 15.95
C ALA A 438 52.65 -30.00 14.80
N SER A 439 52.60 -28.66 14.96
CA SER A 439 52.25 -27.75 16.08
C SER A 439 52.18 -26.28 15.54
N VAL A 440 52.00 -25.30 16.43
CA VAL A 440 52.26 -23.84 16.28
C VAL A 440 51.20 -22.98 15.56
N ARG A 441 50.66 -22.04 16.34
CA ARG A 441 50.00 -20.77 15.94
C ARG A 441 51.04 -19.64 15.89
N PRO A 442 50.78 -18.52 15.18
CA PRO A 442 50.15 -17.37 15.87
C PRO A 442 48.63 -17.23 15.65
#